data_AF-A0A9C6XBA2-F1
#
_entry.id   AF-A0A9C6XBA2-F1
#
_cell.length_a   1.000
_cell.length_b   1.000
_cell.length_c   1.000
_cell.angle_alpha   90.00
_cell.angle_beta   90.00
_cell.angle_gamma   90.00
#
_symmetry.space_group_name_H-M   'P 1'
#
loop_
_entity.id
_entity.type
_entity.pdbx_description
1 polymer ?
#
loop_
_entity_poly.entity_id
_entity_poly.type
_entity_poly.pdbx_seq_one_letter_code
_entity_poly.pdbx_strand_id
1 'polypeptide(L)'
;MKRQNVRTLSLVVFTFTYLLIGAAVFDALESDTERRRWDYLKEFREKMMDRYNMSQEDFTVLEVVVIENKPHRAGPQWKFAGAFYFATVVLAMIGYGHSTPVTVGGKAFCMGYAMVGIPLWLVMFQSIGERLNKFASVVSVR
;
A
#
# COMPACT_ATOMS: atom_id res chain seq x y z
N MET A 1 36.75 10.36 -13.35
CA MET A 1 35.28 10.53 -13.51
C MET A 1 34.85 11.88 -12.96
N LYS A 2 33.86 12.56 -13.56
CA LYS A 2 33.29 13.80 -12.98
C LYS A 2 32.70 13.51 -11.59
N ARG A 3 32.90 14.43 -10.63
CA ARG A 3 32.43 14.28 -9.23
C ARG A 3 30.92 13.96 -9.12
N GLN A 4 30.11 14.49 -10.04
CA GLN A 4 28.68 14.20 -10.14
C GLN A 4 28.40 12.73 -10.48
N ASN A 5 29.13 12.16 -11.45
CA ASN A 5 28.96 10.76 -11.85
C ASN A 5 29.37 9.80 -10.72
N VAL A 6 30.43 10.13 -9.99
CA VAL A 6 30.87 9.35 -8.82
C VAL A 6 29.79 9.37 -7.74
N ARG A 7 29.21 10.54 -7.43
CA ARG A 7 28.14 10.69 -6.43
C ARG A 7 26.88 9.91 -6.81
N THR A 8 26.45 10.01 -8.07
CA THR A 8 25.26 9.27 -8.53
C THR A 8 25.50 7.76 -8.46
N LEU A 9 26.66 7.29 -8.92
CA LEU A 9 27.01 5.88 -8.86
C LEU A 9 27.08 5.37 -7.41
N SER A 10 27.69 6.14 -6.49
CA SER A 10 27.75 5.75 -5.07
C SER A 10 26.36 5.67 -4.44
N LEU A 11 25.44 6.58 -4.76
CA LEU A 11 24.06 6.53 -4.26
C LEU A 11 23.31 5.30 -4.78
N VAL A 12 23.47 4.98 -6.08
CA VAL A 12 22.83 3.79 -6.67
C VAL A 12 23.34 2.52 -6.01
N VAL A 13 24.66 2.38 -5.87
CA VAL A 13 25.26 1.20 -5.22
C VAL A 13 24.79 1.09 -3.77
N PHE A 14 24.81 2.19 -3.02
CA PHE A 14 24.37 2.18 -1.62
C PHE A 14 22.90 1.79 -1.46
N THR A 15 22.00 2.41 -2.23
CA THR A 15 20.57 2.07 -2.19
C THR A 15 20.32 0.60 -2.56
N PHE A 16 21.02 0.10 -3.57
CA PHE A 16 20.90 -1.31 -3.95
C PHE A 16 21.37 -2.25 -2.84
N THR A 17 22.52 -1.97 -2.22
CA THR A 17 22.99 -2.77 -1.08
C THR A 17 22.04 -2.70 0.12
N TYR A 18 21.45 -1.53 0.38
CA TYR A 18 20.46 -1.37 1.45
C TYR A 18 19.20 -2.21 1.19
N LEU A 19 18.72 -2.25 -0.06
CA LEU A 19 17.59 -3.10 -0.46
C LEU A 19 17.91 -4.59 -0.29
N LEU A 20 19.13 -5.03 -0.65
CA LEU A 20 19.56 -6.42 -0.48
C LEU A 20 19.60 -6.84 1.00
N ILE A 21 20.13 -5.97 1.87
CA ILE A 21 20.14 -6.22 3.31
C ILE A 21 18.71 -6.29 3.84
N GLY A 22 17.86 -5.34 3.45
CA GLY A 22 16.44 -5.34 3.83
C GLY A 22 15.74 -6.63 3.41
N ALA A 23 15.94 -7.08 2.17
CA ALA A 23 15.37 -8.32 1.67
C ALA A 23 15.83 -9.55 2.47
N ALA A 24 17.12 -9.66 2.78
CA ALA A 24 17.66 -10.76 3.58
C ALA A 24 17.10 -10.76 5.01
N VAL A 25 16.94 -9.58 5.62
CA VAL A 25 16.36 -9.46 6.97
C VAL A 25 14.88 -9.82 6.95
N PHE A 26 14.09 -9.33 6.00
CA PHE A 26 12.67 -9.68 5.90
C PHE A 26 12.45 -11.17 5.64
N ASP A 27 13.25 -11.78 4.76
CA ASP A 27 13.21 -13.23 4.52
C ASP A 27 13.49 -14.02 5.80
N ALA A 28 14.56 -13.66 6.52
CA ALA A 28 14.91 -14.32 7.78
C ALA A 28 13.83 -14.17 8.88
N LEU A 29 13.08 -13.05 8.89
CA LEU A 29 12.08 -12.78 9.92
C LEU A 29 10.69 -13.34 9.58
N GLU A 30 10.28 -13.31 8.31
CA GLU A 30 8.89 -13.57 7.92
C GLU A 30 8.68 -14.91 7.21
N SER A 31 9.68 -15.47 6.53
CA SER A 31 9.50 -16.62 5.62
C SER A 31 9.05 -17.90 6.32
N ASP A 32 9.56 -18.19 7.52
CA ASP A 32 9.11 -19.35 8.31
C ASP A 32 7.66 -19.19 8.79
N THR A 33 7.27 -17.97 9.16
CA THR A 33 5.91 -17.67 9.64
C THR A 33 4.91 -17.74 8.49
N GLU A 34 5.26 -17.21 7.32
CA GLU A 34 4.47 -17.34 6.10
C GLU A 34 4.25 -18.81 5.75
N ARG A 35 5.31 -19.62 5.72
CA ARG A 35 5.23 -21.05 5.39
C ARG A 35 4.29 -21.80 6.32
N ARG A 36 4.41 -21.58 7.64
CA ARG A 36 3.51 -22.21 8.64
C ARG A 36 2.06 -21.80 8.43
N ARG A 37 1.79 -20.52 8.13
CA ARG A 37 0.43 -20.03 7.85
C ARG A 37 -0.12 -20.65 6.57
N TRP A 38 0.71 -20.77 5.53
CA TRP A 38 0.34 -21.39 4.27
C TRP A 38 -0.05 -22.86 4.45
N ASP A 39 0.78 -23.62 5.16
CA ASP A 39 0.53 -25.04 5.44
C ASP A 39 -0.75 -25.22 6.28
N TYR A 40 -0.93 -24.37 7.31
CA TYR A 40 -2.15 -24.37 8.12
C TYR A 40 -3.41 -24.08 7.29
N LEU A 41 -3.37 -23.07 6.41
CA LEU A 41 -4.52 -22.72 5.56
C LEU A 41 -4.82 -23.83 4.55
N LYS A 42 -3.79 -24.49 4.00
CA LYS A 42 -3.94 -25.64 3.10
C LYS A 42 -4.60 -26.82 3.81
N GLU A 43 -4.13 -27.16 5.02
CA GLU A 43 -4.71 -28.24 5.81
C GLU A 43 -6.15 -27.91 6.24
N PHE A 44 -6.42 -26.67 6.64
CA PHE A 44 -7.77 -26.23 6.99
C PHE A 44 -8.74 -26.29 5.81
N ARG A 45 -8.29 -25.91 4.61
CA ARG A 45 -9.06 -26.05 3.36
C ARG A 45 -9.42 -27.52 3.12
N GLU A 46 -8.44 -28.41 3.12
CA GLU A 46 -8.66 -29.86 2.89
C GLU A 46 -9.64 -30.45 3.92
N LYS A 47 -9.47 -30.10 5.20
CA LYS A 47 -10.40 -30.51 6.28
C LYS A 47 -11.81 -29.98 6.09
N MET A 48 -11.99 -28.74 5.63
CA MET A 48 -13.33 -28.20 5.35
C MET A 48 -13.98 -28.89 4.16
N MET A 49 -13.23 -29.15 3.09
CA MET A 49 -13.76 -29.84 1.92
C MET A 49 -14.23 -31.25 2.25
N ASP A 50 -13.45 -32.01 3.03
CA ASP A 50 -13.80 -33.36 3.48
C ASP A 50 -15.00 -33.36 4.43
N ARG A 51 -14.97 -32.50 5.47
CA ARG A 51 -16.04 -32.42 6.48
C ARG A 51 -17.42 -32.10 5.90
N TYR A 52 -17.46 -31.23 4.87
CA TYR A 52 -18.71 -30.77 4.27
C TYR A 52 -18.98 -31.37 2.89
N ASN A 53 -18.17 -32.35 2.45
CA ASN A 53 -18.27 -33.00 1.14
C ASN A 53 -18.37 -31.98 -0.03
N MET A 54 -17.53 -30.93 0.01
CA MET A 54 -17.50 -29.88 -1.01
C MET A 54 -16.53 -30.22 -2.15
N SER A 55 -16.94 -29.89 -3.38
CA SER A 55 -16.04 -29.93 -4.54
C SER A 55 -15.00 -28.80 -4.49
N GLN A 56 -13.91 -28.94 -5.23
CA GLN A 56 -12.87 -27.90 -5.34
C GLN A 56 -13.42 -26.61 -5.96
N GLU A 57 -14.34 -26.72 -6.90
CA GLU A 57 -14.98 -25.59 -7.58
C GLU A 57 -15.86 -24.80 -6.60
N ASP A 58 -16.71 -25.50 -5.83
CA ASP A 58 -17.58 -24.87 -4.83
C ASP A 58 -16.78 -24.14 -3.75
N PHE A 59 -15.68 -24.76 -3.28
CA PHE A 59 -14.81 -24.13 -2.30
C PHE A 59 -14.14 -22.86 -2.84
N THR A 60 -13.74 -22.87 -4.11
CA THR A 60 -13.15 -21.71 -4.78
C THR A 60 -14.15 -20.56 -4.90
N VAL A 61 -15.41 -20.86 -5.23
CA VAL A 61 -16.49 -19.86 -5.23
C VAL A 61 -16.68 -19.27 -3.83
N LEU A 62 -16.68 -20.12 -2.79
CA LEU A 62 -16.77 -19.66 -1.40
C LEU A 62 -15.60 -18.76 -1.00
N GLU A 63 -14.36 -19.14 -1.35
CA GLU A 63 -13.16 -18.30 -1.12
C GLU A 63 -13.30 -16.93 -1.77
N VAL A 64 -13.72 -16.87 -3.04
CA VAL A 64 -13.94 -15.62 -3.78
C VAL A 64 -14.99 -14.75 -3.07
N VAL A 65 -16.12 -15.34 -2.69
CA VAL A 65 -17.18 -14.61 -1.96
C VAL A 65 -16.67 -14.06 -0.63
N VAL A 66 -15.85 -14.81 0.11
CA VAL A 66 -15.27 -14.35 1.38
C VAL A 66 -14.27 -13.21 1.17
N ILE A 67 -13.44 -13.29 0.13
CA ILE A 67 -12.46 -12.26 -0.23
C ILE A 67 -13.17 -10.96 -0.65
N GLU A 68 -14.16 -11.04 -1.54
CA GLU A 68 -14.95 -9.90 -2.01
C GLU A 68 -15.78 -9.25 -0.89
N ASN A 69 -16.24 -10.04 0.10
CA ASN A 69 -16.95 -9.50 1.25
C ASN A 69 -16.04 -8.83 2.30
N LYS A 70 -14.74 -9.12 2.32
CA LYS A 70 -13.80 -8.56 3.29
C LYS A 70 -13.82 -7.02 3.38
N PRO A 71 -13.77 -6.24 2.28
CA PRO A 71 -13.88 -4.78 2.35
C PRO A 71 -15.25 -4.29 2.85
N HIS A 72 -16.32 -5.06 2.60
CA HIS A 72 -17.67 -4.71 3.03
C HIS A 72 -17.92 -4.95 4.53
N ARG A 73 -17.08 -5.74 5.21
CA ARG A 73 -17.15 -5.92 6.68
C ARG A 73 -16.94 -4.62 7.45
N ALA A 74 -16.19 -3.68 6.91
CA ALA A 74 -15.97 -2.36 7.51
C ALA A 74 -17.09 -1.35 7.18
N GLY A 75 -18.18 -1.79 6.55
CA GLY A 75 -19.31 -0.97 6.15
C GLY A 75 -19.16 -0.33 4.76
N PRO A 76 -20.13 0.51 4.35
CA PRO A 76 -20.13 1.16 3.03
C PRO A 76 -18.95 2.14 2.87
N GLN A 77 -17.93 1.74 2.12
CA GLN A 77 -16.70 2.53 1.89
C GLN A 77 -16.92 3.77 1.00
N TRP A 78 -17.95 3.77 0.15
CA TRP A 78 -18.20 4.83 -0.84
C TRP A 78 -19.31 5.80 -0.42
N LYS A 79 -19.20 6.34 0.79
CA LYS A 79 -19.89 7.58 1.20
C LYS A 79 -18.90 8.75 1.17
N PHE A 80 -19.37 9.99 1.29
CA PHE A 80 -18.51 11.18 1.18
C PHE A 80 -17.25 11.11 2.05
N ALA A 81 -17.37 10.71 3.32
CA ALA A 81 -16.22 10.58 4.23
C ALA A 81 -15.18 9.55 3.74
N GLY A 82 -15.63 8.37 3.27
CA GLY A 82 -14.74 7.34 2.74
C GLY A 82 -14.13 7.72 1.39
N ALA A 83 -14.89 8.41 0.53
CA ALA A 83 -14.38 8.96 -0.73
C ALA A 83 -13.33 10.07 -0.51
N PHE A 84 -13.54 10.94 0.49
CA PHE A 84 -12.59 11.98 0.88
C PHE A 84 -11.29 11.38 1.45
N TYR A 85 -11.43 10.35 2.30
CA TYR A 85 -10.29 9.59 2.80
C TYR A 85 -9.51 8.93 1.66
N PHE A 86 -10.19 8.25 0.73
CA PHE A 86 -9.57 7.64 -0.45
C PHE A 86 -8.83 8.69 -1.30
N ALA A 87 -9.45 9.83 -1.58
CA ALA A 87 -8.83 10.92 -2.33
C ALA A 87 -7.53 11.41 -1.66
N THR A 88 -7.55 11.58 -0.34
CA THR A 88 -6.38 11.99 0.45
C THR A 88 -5.25 10.95 0.37
N VAL A 89 -5.58 9.66 0.49
CA VAL A 89 -4.61 8.55 0.40
C VAL A 89 -3.98 8.46 -1.00
N VAL A 90 -4.76 8.74 -2.06
CA VAL A 90 -4.25 8.82 -3.44
C VAL A 90 -3.27 9.97 -3.59
N LEU A 91 -3.63 11.18 -3.14
CA LEU A 91 -2.74 12.35 -3.24
C LEU A 91 -1.45 12.17 -2.42
N ALA A 92 -1.56 11.55 -1.25
CA ALA A 92 -0.43 11.26 -0.38
C ALA A 92 0.43 10.07 -0.87
N MET A 93 0.04 9.38 -1.94
CA MET A 93 0.73 8.20 -2.47
C MET A 93 0.89 7.05 -1.46
N ILE A 94 0.01 6.98 -0.45
CA ILE A 94 0.07 5.92 0.58
C ILE A 94 -0.53 4.63 0.03
N GLY A 95 -1.71 4.70 -0.61
CA GLY A 95 -2.29 3.59 -1.36
C GLY A 95 -2.59 2.31 -0.56
N TYR A 96 -3.27 2.39 0.60
CA TYR A 96 -3.57 1.22 1.44
C TYR A 96 -4.31 0.05 0.77
N GLY A 97 -5.02 0.28 -0.34
CA GLY A 97 -5.66 -0.79 -1.13
C GLY A 97 -6.92 -1.42 -0.53
N HIS A 98 -7.37 -1.04 0.67
CA HIS A 98 -8.62 -1.57 1.25
C HIS A 98 -9.89 -1.04 0.55
N SER A 99 -9.78 0.08 -0.17
CA SER A 99 -10.83 0.69 -0.97
C SER A 99 -10.25 1.12 -2.32
N THR A 100 -10.73 0.53 -3.42
CA THR A 100 -10.25 0.81 -4.77
C THR A 100 -11.41 0.98 -5.76
N PRO A 101 -11.32 1.87 -6.76
CA PRO A 101 -12.36 2.04 -7.76
C PRO A 101 -12.46 0.78 -8.62
N VAL A 102 -13.63 0.13 -8.61
CA VAL A 102 -13.88 -1.09 -9.39
C VAL A 102 -14.36 -0.73 -10.81
N THR A 103 -15.10 0.37 -10.94
CA THR A 103 -15.66 0.82 -12.22
C THR A 103 -14.59 1.38 -13.16
N VAL A 104 -14.77 1.19 -14.46
CA VAL A 104 -13.87 1.73 -15.50
C VAL A 104 -13.77 3.25 -15.38
N GLY A 105 -14.90 3.94 -15.19
CA GLY A 105 -14.93 5.39 -14.99
C GLY A 105 -14.19 5.85 -13.72
N GLY A 106 -14.34 5.12 -12.61
CA GLY A 106 -13.63 5.42 -11.37
C GLY A 106 -12.11 5.24 -11.50
N LYS A 107 -11.66 4.20 -12.21
CA LYS A 107 -10.24 3.98 -12.50
C LYS A 107 -9.66 5.08 -13.38
N ALA A 108 -10.35 5.42 -14.47
CA ALA A 108 -9.92 6.48 -15.38
C ALA A 108 -9.86 7.85 -14.67
N PHE A 109 -10.88 8.17 -13.87
CA PHE A 109 -10.88 9.37 -13.04
C PHE A 109 -9.73 9.38 -12.04
N CYS A 110 -9.48 8.27 -11.33
CA CYS A 110 -8.39 8.14 -10.37
C CYS A 110 -7.02 8.40 -11.02
N MET A 111 -6.78 7.91 -12.24
CA MET A 111 -5.54 8.17 -12.98
C MET A 111 -5.37 9.66 -13.30
N GLY A 112 -6.41 10.32 -13.84
CA GLY A 112 -6.37 11.75 -14.14
C GLY A 112 -6.26 12.62 -12.87
N TYR A 113 -6.98 12.24 -11.82
CA TYR A 113 -6.93 12.89 -10.51
C TYR A 113 -5.54 12.82 -9.89
N ALA A 114 -4.89 11.66 -9.91
CA ALA A 114 -3.54 11.49 -9.40
C ALA A 114 -2.49 12.29 -10.20
N MET A 115 -2.62 12.35 -11.52
CA MET A 115 -1.69 13.06 -12.41
C MET A 115 -1.57 14.55 -12.06
N VAL A 116 -2.69 15.21 -11.78
CA VAL A 116 -2.71 16.63 -11.39
C VAL A 116 -2.53 16.80 -9.88
N GLY A 117 -3.13 15.91 -9.10
CA GLY A 117 -3.21 16.02 -7.65
C GLY A 117 -1.88 15.77 -6.93
N ILE A 118 -1.07 14.79 -7.37
CA ILE A 118 0.21 14.47 -6.72
C ILE A 118 1.18 15.67 -6.80
N PRO A 119 1.42 16.30 -7.97
CA PRO A 119 2.24 17.51 -8.04
C PRO A 119 1.73 18.64 -7.15
N LEU A 120 0.42 18.89 -7.16
CA LEU A 120 -0.20 19.93 -6.32
C LEU A 120 0.01 19.65 -4.83
N TRP A 121 -0.17 18.40 -4.42
CA TRP A 121 0.05 17.93 -3.05
C TRP A 121 1.50 18.13 -2.62
N LEU A 122 2.47 17.74 -3.46
CA LEU A 122 3.90 17.94 -3.18
C LEU A 122 4.24 19.43 -2.98
N VAL A 123 3.79 20.31 -3.86
CA VAL A 123 4.04 21.76 -3.74
C VAL A 123 3.40 22.35 -2.48
N MET A 124 2.18 21.92 -2.14
CA MET A 124 1.50 22.32 -0.91
C MET A 124 2.32 21.91 0.33
N PHE A 125 2.79 20.65 0.39
CA PHE A 125 3.58 20.16 1.52
C PHE A 125 4.92 20.87 1.67
N GLN A 126 5.62 21.16 0.56
CA GLN A 126 6.84 21.97 0.60
C GLN A 126 6.55 23.38 1.14
N SER A 127 5.49 24.03 0.65
CA SER A 127 5.11 25.37 1.10
C SER A 127 4.74 25.42 2.59
N ILE A 128 4.04 24.40 3.09
CA ILE A 128 3.74 24.27 4.53
C ILE A 128 5.04 24.05 5.31
N GLY A 129 5.92 23.16 4.85
CA GLY A 129 7.20 22.87 5.49
C GLY A 129 8.09 24.10 5.62
N GLU A 130 8.17 24.94 4.58
CA GLU A 130 8.91 26.20 4.64
C GLU A 130 8.35 27.18 5.67
N ARG A 131 7.02 27.31 5.75
CA ARG A 131 6.36 28.18 6.74
C ARG A 131 6.57 27.68 8.17
N LEU A 132 6.48 26.37 8.38
CA LEU A 132 6.76 25.75 9.67
C LEU A 132 8.22 25.96 10.10
N ASN A 133 9.17 25.83 9.17
CA ASN A 133 10.58 26.07 9.47
C ASN A 133 10.85 27.54 9.85
N LYS A 134 10.24 28.49 9.14
CA LYS A 134 10.30 29.92 9.51
C LYS A 134 9.66 30.20 10.87
N PHE A 135 8.54 29.56 11.17
CA PHE A 135 7.91 29.69 12.48
C PHE A 135 8.81 29.12 13.59
N ALA A 136 9.37 27.93 13.38
CA ALA A 136 10.28 27.28 14.32
C ALA A 136 11.54 28.12 14.57
N SER A 137 12.11 28.75 13.53
CA SER A 137 13.29 29.61 13.70
C SER A 137 12.99 30.88 14.51
N VAL A 138 11.80 31.48 14.35
CA VAL A 138 11.39 32.64 15.15
C VAL A 138 11.16 32.25 16.62
N VAL A 139 10.56 31.09 16.87
CA VAL A 139 10.34 30.57 18.23
C VAL A 139 11.66 30.16 18.89
N SER A 140 12.58 29.53 18.16
CA SER A 140 13.87 29.08 18.69
C SER A 140 14.84 30.23 19.00
N VAL A 141 14.61 31.43 18.46
CA VAL A 141 15.43 32.63 18.68
C VAL A 141 14.82 33.55 19.77
N ARG A 142 13.61 33.25 20.24
CA ARG A 142 13.00 33.86 21.42
C ARG A 142 13.27 33.01 22.67
#